data_AF-A0A7Y0NQQ9-F1
#
_entry.id   AF-A0A7Y0NQQ9-F1
#
_cell.length_a   1.000
_cell.length_b   1.000
_cell.length_c   1.000
_cell.angle_alpha   90.00
_cell.angle_beta   90.00
_cell.angle_gamma   90.00
#
_symmetry.space_group_name_H-M   'P 1'
#
loop_
_entity.id
_entity.type
_entity.pdbx_description
1 polymer ?
#
loop_
_entity_poly.entity_id
_entity_poly.type
_entity_poly.pdbx_seq_one_letter_code
_entity_poly.pdbx_strand_id
1 'polypeptide(L)'
;MKKLKTIFTCTIIFICSIKNLKAQSEYIVTLQNDTIKGEIKNYLEDRVKFIPEGSIERVRYKATEIKAFHVKLKKEEIDLEAIKLPGKRKALFVNRVLSGKIILYELIETFVRYNGGVSHAVTWYVKKLDQDIVEIKTSELSFNRKEREDAFFVLLKDNPKVAEQYQNGGKFSFDFIKSIINAYNQSSMLIINLNI
;
A
#
# COMPACT_ATOMS: atom_id res chain seq x y z
N MET A 1 45.03 43.32 -51.09
CA MET A 1 45.13 42.56 -49.81
C MET A 1 43.73 42.44 -49.21
N LYS A 2 43.06 41.30 -49.43
CA LYS A 2 41.68 41.05 -48.96
C LYS A 2 41.72 40.63 -47.49
N LYS A 3 41.18 41.46 -46.59
CA LYS A 3 41.06 41.15 -45.16
C LYS A 3 39.80 40.32 -44.92
N LEU A 4 39.98 39.05 -44.59
CA LEU A 4 38.96 38.12 -44.12
C LEU A 4 38.42 38.64 -42.77
N LYS A 5 37.14 38.98 -42.67
CA LYS A 5 36.49 39.39 -41.42
C LYS A 5 35.39 38.40 -41.03
N THR A 6 35.78 37.52 -40.12
CA THR A 6 35.06 37.00 -38.94
C THR A 6 33.58 36.64 -39.10
N ILE A 7 33.32 35.33 -39.12
CA ILE A 7 32.01 34.71 -38.93
C ILE A 7 31.60 34.91 -37.46
N PHE A 8 30.46 35.57 -37.21
CA PHE A 8 29.84 35.65 -35.89
C PHE A 8 29.03 34.37 -35.65
N THR A 9 29.54 33.49 -34.80
CA THR A 9 28.88 32.24 -34.40
C THR A 9 27.80 32.57 -33.37
N CYS A 10 26.54 32.39 -33.75
CA CYS A 10 25.39 32.37 -32.84
C CYS A 10 25.45 31.09 -32.00
N THR A 11 25.82 31.19 -30.72
CA THR A 11 25.66 30.08 -29.78
C THR A 11 24.93 30.58 -28.54
N ILE A 12 23.60 30.52 -28.60
CA ILE A 12 22.72 30.59 -27.44
C ILE A 12 22.90 29.25 -26.70
N ILE A 13 23.69 29.22 -25.63
CA ILE A 13 23.69 28.10 -24.69
C ILE A 13 22.85 28.51 -23.48
N PHE A 14 21.55 28.23 -23.61
CA PHE A 14 20.59 28.21 -22.51
C PHE A 14 21.00 27.05 -21.59
N ILE A 15 21.84 27.32 -20.58
CA ILE A 15 22.13 26.34 -19.52
C ILE A 15 20.88 26.29 -18.64
N CYS A 16 19.95 25.40 -19.00
CA CYS A 16 18.90 24.92 -18.12
C CYS A 16 19.54 24.53 -16.79
N SER A 17 19.17 25.23 -15.72
CA SER A 17 19.46 24.81 -14.36
C SER A 17 18.92 23.38 -14.19
N ILE A 18 19.81 22.41 -14.13
CA ILE A 18 19.49 21.05 -13.70
C ILE A 18 19.15 21.18 -12.22
N LYS A 19 17.87 21.49 -11.93
CA LYS A 19 17.34 21.21 -10.61
C LYS A 19 17.53 19.70 -10.44
N ASN A 20 18.39 19.32 -9.50
CA ASN A 20 18.41 17.98 -8.95
C ASN A 20 17.04 17.73 -8.32
N LEU A 21 16.06 17.43 -9.17
CA LEU A 21 14.75 16.97 -8.79
C LEU A 21 15.02 15.59 -8.21
N LYS A 22 15.27 15.53 -6.89
CA LYS A 22 15.08 14.28 -6.18
C LYS A 22 13.67 13.84 -6.55
N ALA A 23 13.54 12.73 -7.26
CA ALA A 23 12.25 12.16 -7.56
C ALA A 23 11.59 11.85 -6.21
N GLN A 24 10.75 12.77 -5.73
CA GLN A 24 9.99 12.62 -4.51
C GLN A 24 8.85 11.67 -4.83
N SER A 25 9.01 10.40 -4.44
CA SER A 25 8.01 9.36 -4.62
C SER A 25 6.96 9.36 -3.51
N GLU A 26 7.22 10.03 -2.39
CA GLU A 26 6.38 9.97 -1.19
C GLU A 26 5.29 11.03 -1.18
N TYR A 27 4.14 10.65 -0.62
CA TYR A 27 2.97 11.51 -0.55
C TYR A 27 1.98 11.03 0.51
N ILE A 28 1.09 11.92 0.91
CA ILE A 28 -0.12 11.57 1.67
C ILE A 28 -1.35 11.74 0.76
N VAL A 29 -2.41 10.99 1.05
CA VAL A 29 -3.73 11.14 0.45
C VAL A 29 -4.67 11.69 1.51
N THR A 30 -5.25 12.85 1.26
CA THR A 30 -6.19 13.52 2.17
C THR A 30 -7.52 12.76 2.22
N LEU A 31 -8.39 13.13 3.17
CA LEU A 31 -9.75 12.59 3.24
C LEU A 31 -10.61 12.98 2.01
N GLN A 32 -10.24 14.06 1.31
CA GLN A 32 -10.87 14.52 0.08
C GLN A 32 -10.36 13.78 -1.17
N ASN A 33 -9.42 12.83 -1.00
CA ASN A 33 -8.69 12.13 -2.08
C ASN A 33 -7.70 13.01 -2.86
N ASP A 34 -7.31 14.16 -2.31
CA ASP A 34 -6.20 14.93 -2.86
C ASP A 34 -4.87 14.30 -2.45
N THR A 35 -3.86 14.42 -3.30
CA THR A 35 -2.50 13.95 -3.02
C THR A 35 -1.60 15.13 -2.70
N ILE A 36 -0.95 15.09 -1.54
CA ILE A 36 0.05 16.08 -1.14
C ILE A 36 1.42 15.40 -1.15
N LYS A 37 2.31 15.87 -2.02
CA LYS A 37 3.69 15.38 -2.14
C LYS A 37 4.58 15.93 -1.02
N GLY A 38 5.58 15.15 -0.63
CA GLY A 38 6.52 15.56 0.41
C GLY A 38 7.41 14.42 0.87
N GLU A 39 7.86 14.48 2.12
CA GLU A 39 8.76 13.50 2.72
C GLU A 39 8.15 12.92 4.02
N ILE A 40 8.10 11.60 4.11
CA ILE A 40 7.68 10.85 5.29
C ILE A 40 8.90 10.64 6.19
N LYS A 41 8.93 11.29 7.35
CA LYS A 41 10.07 11.20 8.28
C LYS A 41 10.04 9.94 9.13
N ASN A 42 8.87 9.59 9.62
CA ASN A 42 8.58 8.32 10.27
C ASN A 42 7.07 8.15 10.41
N TYR A 43 6.65 6.94 10.77
CA TYR A 43 5.27 6.65 11.13
C TYR A 43 5.23 5.63 12.28
N LEU A 44 4.11 5.62 12.97
CA LEU A 44 3.67 4.56 13.87
C LEU A 44 2.33 4.04 13.35
N GLU A 45 1.80 3.01 14.00
CA GLU A 45 0.50 2.42 13.66
C GLU A 45 -0.66 3.42 13.56
N ASP A 46 -0.63 4.57 14.25
CA ASP A 46 -1.76 5.51 14.31
C ASP A 46 -1.43 6.93 13.87
N ARG A 47 -0.18 7.19 13.46
CA ARG A 47 0.29 8.53 13.09
C ARG A 47 1.45 8.49 12.11
N VAL A 48 1.54 9.50 11.26
CA VAL A 48 2.66 9.72 10.34
C VAL A 48 3.19 11.14 10.50
N LYS A 49 4.52 11.29 10.44
CA LYS A 49 5.19 12.60 10.39
C LYS A 49 5.60 12.89 8.96
N PHE A 50 5.16 14.04 8.46
CA PHE A 50 5.28 14.43 7.06
C PHE A 50 5.80 15.85 6.93
N ILE A 51 6.63 16.09 5.92
CA ILE A 51 7.05 17.43 5.50
C ILE A 51 6.52 17.66 4.09
N PRO A 52 5.52 18.55 3.91
CA PRO A 52 5.01 18.89 2.59
C PRO A 52 6.11 19.45 1.68
N GLU A 53 6.01 19.19 0.39
CA GLU A 53 6.91 19.77 -0.61
C GLU A 53 6.89 21.30 -0.53
N GLY A 54 8.08 21.91 -0.55
CA GLY A 54 8.23 23.37 -0.43
C GLY A 54 8.13 23.91 1.01
N SER A 55 7.88 23.04 2.01
CA SER A 55 7.86 23.42 3.42
C SER A 55 9.08 22.89 4.17
N ILE A 56 9.44 23.56 5.27
CA ILE A 56 10.38 23.06 6.29
C ILE A 56 9.64 22.55 7.54
N GLU A 57 8.34 22.78 7.61
CA GLU A 57 7.52 22.44 8.76
C GLU A 57 7.19 20.95 8.78
N ARG A 58 7.26 20.37 9.98
CA ARG A 58 6.90 18.96 10.21
C ARG A 58 5.49 18.89 10.73
N VAL A 59 4.60 18.32 9.94
CA VAL A 59 3.20 18.06 10.32
C VAL A 59 3.07 16.61 10.77
N ARG A 60 2.21 16.37 11.76
CA ARG A 60 1.87 15.03 12.22
C ARG A 60 0.40 14.78 11.95
N TYR A 61 0.10 13.76 11.17
CA TYR A 61 -1.27 13.32 10.89
C TYR A 61 -1.57 12.04 11.64
N LYS A 62 -2.74 11.96 12.26
CA LYS A 62 -3.32 10.72 12.78
C LYS A 62 -3.98 9.95 11.64
N ALA A 63 -4.21 8.64 11.85
CA ALA A 63 -4.98 7.81 10.93
C ALA A 63 -6.42 8.34 10.70
N THR A 64 -6.97 9.19 11.58
CA THR A 64 -8.28 9.80 11.39
C THR A 64 -8.26 11.07 10.52
N GLU A 65 -7.09 11.59 10.18
CA GLU A 65 -6.91 12.90 9.54
C GLU A 65 -6.51 12.79 8.06
N ILE A 66 -6.02 11.64 7.63
CA ILE A 66 -5.66 11.35 6.24
C ILE A 66 -6.14 9.96 5.86
N LYS A 67 -6.33 9.71 4.56
CA LYS A 67 -6.82 8.43 4.05
C LYS A 67 -5.70 7.40 3.93
N ALA A 68 -4.56 7.83 3.39
CA ALA A 68 -3.44 6.94 3.10
C ALA A 68 -2.14 7.72 3.00
N PHE A 69 -1.01 7.02 2.95
CA PHE A 69 0.26 7.59 2.52
C PHE A 69 1.13 6.53 1.83
N HIS A 70 2.03 7.01 0.99
CA HIS A 70 3.02 6.21 0.30
C HIS A 70 4.41 6.59 0.83
N VAL A 71 5.19 5.59 1.21
CA VAL A 71 6.54 5.76 1.78
C VAL A 71 7.54 4.85 1.09
N LYS A 72 8.75 5.35 0.86
CA LYS A 72 9.85 4.58 0.30
C LYS A 72 10.86 4.23 1.39
N LEU A 73 10.81 2.98 1.84
CA LEU A 73 11.74 2.46 2.83
C LEU A 73 12.89 1.71 2.15
N LYS A 74 14.06 2.35 2.00
CA LYS A 74 15.30 1.79 1.43
C LYS A 74 15.12 1.12 0.06
N LYS A 75 14.62 -0.12 0.03
CA LYS A 75 14.41 -0.97 -1.16
C LYS A 75 12.94 -1.27 -1.45
N GLU A 76 12.03 -0.85 -0.58
CA GLU A 76 10.61 -1.15 -0.67
C GLU A 76 9.80 0.14 -0.73
N GLU A 77 8.72 0.09 -1.49
CA GLU A 77 7.71 1.13 -1.54
C GLU A 77 6.45 0.54 -0.92
N ILE A 78 5.89 1.25 0.07
CA ILE A 78 4.78 0.75 0.87
C ILE A 78 3.65 1.76 0.81
N ASP A 79 2.47 1.26 0.46
CA ASP A 79 1.22 1.99 0.56
C ASP A 79 0.58 1.66 1.91
N LEU A 80 0.34 2.65 2.75
CA LEU A 80 -0.40 2.48 3.99
C LEU A 80 -1.74 3.20 3.91
N GLU A 81 -2.80 2.50 4.30
CA GLU A 81 -4.17 3.03 4.33
C GLU A 81 -4.69 3.08 5.77
N ALA A 82 -5.39 4.16 6.11
CA ALA A 82 -6.00 4.33 7.43
C ALA A 82 -7.30 3.52 7.52
N ILE A 83 -7.31 2.49 8.37
CA ILE A 83 -8.40 1.52 8.45
C ILE A 83 -8.75 1.22 9.91
N LYS A 84 -10.06 1.18 10.20
CA LYS A 84 -10.57 0.63 11.46
C LYS A 84 -10.69 -0.89 11.33
N LEU A 85 -9.71 -1.61 11.85
CA LEU A 85 -9.68 -3.07 11.83
C LEU A 85 -10.65 -3.69 12.86
N PRO A 86 -11.19 -4.90 12.61
CA PRO A 86 -12.02 -5.61 13.58
C PRO A 86 -11.27 -5.79 14.91
N GLY A 87 -11.96 -5.57 16.03
CA GLY A 87 -11.36 -5.69 17.37
C GLY A 87 -10.40 -4.56 17.77
N LYS A 88 -10.00 -3.66 16.86
CA LYS A 88 -9.16 -2.50 17.20
C LYS A 88 -10.05 -1.28 17.54
N ARG A 89 -9.65 -0.54 18.57
CA ARG A 89 -10.43 0.61 19.09
C ARG A 89 -10.34 1.86 18.22
N LYS A 90 -9.23 2.03 17.51
CA LYS A 90 -8.92 3.20 16.68
C LYS A 90 -8.54 2.76 15.26
N ALA A 91 -8.63 3.69 14.31
CA ALA A 91 -8.06 3.48 12.98
C ALA A 91 -6.53 3.38 13.06
N LEU A 92 -5.96 2.49 12.26
CA LEU A 92 -4.53 2.26 12.14
C LEU A 92 -4.11 2.44 10.68
N PHE A 93 -2.87 2.81 10.44
CA PHE A 93 -2.23 2.71 9.14
C PHE A 93 -1.78 1.28 8.89
N VAL A 94 -2.35 0.65 7.87
CA VAL A 94 -2.17 -0.77 7.53
C VAL A 94 -1.61 -0.87 6.12
N ASN A 95 -0.63 -1.76 5.90
CA ASN A 95 0.01 -1.94 4.60
C ASN A 95 -1.01 -2.51 3.60
N ARG A 96 -1.21 -1.87 2.46
CA ARG A 96 -2.03 -2.37 1.36
C ARG A 96 -1.15 -3.17 0.41
N VAL A 97 -1.19 -4.49 0.57
CA VAL A 97 -0.35 -5.44 -0.17
C VAL A 97 -0.84 -5.64 -1.60
N LEU A 98 -2.16 -5.72 -1.81
CA LEU A 98 -2.79 -5.85 -3.13
C LEU A 98 -4.00 -4.94 -3.22
N SER A 99 -4.21 -4.33 -4.39
CA SER A 99 -5.39 -3.53 -4.72
C SER A 99 -6.19 -4.19 -5.84
N GLY A 100 -7.50 -4.03 -5.81
CA GLY A 100 -8.45 -4.61 -6.76
C GLY A 100 -9.85 -4.73 -6.16
N LYS A 101 -10.69 -5.59 -6.75
CA LYS A 101 -12.04 -5.86 -6.21
C LYS A 101 -11.98 -6.47 -4.81
N ILE A 102 -10.95 -7.26 -4.53
CA ILE A 102 -10.53 -7.65 -3.19
C ILE A 102 -9.23 -6.92 -2.87
N ILE A 103 -9.23 -6.10 -1.82
CA ILE A 103 -8.04 -5.43 -1.30
C ILE A 103 -7.46 -6.28 -0.18
N LEU A 104 -6.15 -6.54 -0.24
CA LEU A 104 -5.42 -7.27 0.79
C LEU A 104 -4.61 -6.28 1.64
N TYR A 105 -4.83 -6.33 2.94
CA TYR A 105 -4.11 -5.55 3.93
C TYR A 105 -3.27 -6.42 4.85
N GLU A 106 -2.14 -5.90 5.30
CA GLU A 106 -1.22 -6.53 6.23
C GLU A 106 -0.94 -5.60 7.41
N LEU A 107 -1.18 -6.12 8.61
CA LEU A 107 -0.75 -5.51 9.86
C LEU A 107 0.43 -6.30 10.42
N ILE A 108 1.52 -5.62 10.71
CA ILE A 108 2.67 -6.18 11.42
C ILE A 108 2.69 -5.57 12.83
N GLU A 109 2.41 -6.40 13.83
CA GLU A 109 2.49 -6.02 15.24
C GLU A 109 3.84 -6.44 15.82
N THR A 110 4.50 -5.54 16.56
CA THR A 110 5.80 -5.81 17.17
C THR A 110 5.67 -5.84 18.68
N PHE A 111 6.12 -6.93 19.30
CA PHE A 111 6.06 -7.15 20.74
C PHE A 111 7.47 -7.22 21.32
N VAL A 112 7.69 -6.50 22.41
CA VAL A 112 8.90 -6.63 23.22
C VAL A 112 8.58 -7.53 24.41
N ARG A 113 9.26 -8.68 24.48
CA ARG A 113 9.12 -9.65 25.56
C ARG A 113 9.91 -9.19 26.78
N TYR A 114 9.54 -9.70 27.96
CA TYR A 114 10.17 -9.37 29.24
C TYR A 114 11.70 -9.60 29.25
N ASN A 115 12.20 -10.58 28.50
CA ASN A 115 13.62 -10.86 28.35
C ASN A 115 14.33 -9.94 27.33
N GLY A 116 13.68 -8.88 26.86
CA GLY A 116 14.20 -7.97 25.83
C GLY A 116 14.11 -8.51 24.40
N GLY A 117 13.59 -9.74 24.19
CA GLY A 117 13.40 -10.30 22.87
C GLY A 117 12.30 -9.60 22.09
N VAL A 118 12.52 -9.35 20.80
CA VAL A 118 11.50 -8.78 19.90
C VAL A 118 10.85 -9.90 19.11
N SER A 119 9.52 -9.93 19.06
CA SER A 119 8.77 -10.83 18.17
C SER A 119 7.75 -10.06 17.36
N HIS A 120 7.43 -10.56 16.17
CA HIS A 120 6.46 -9.95 15.27
C HIS A 120 5.28 -10.89 15.01
N ALA A 121 4.09 -10.33 14.93
CA ALA A 121 2.90 -11.02 14.39
C ALA A 121 2.49 -10.36 13.09
N VAL A 122 2.16 -11.19 12.10
CA VAL A 122 1.60 -10.75 10.82
C VAL A 122 0.16 -11.19 10.76
N THR A 123 -0.74 -10.24 10.53
CA THR A 123 -2.17 -10.51 10.35
C THR A 123 -2.65 -9.89 9.04
N TRP A 124 -3.29 -10.70 8.20
CA TRP A 124 -3.89 -10.29 6.95
C TRP A 124 -5.39 -10.11 7.08
N TYR A 125 -5.84 -9.00 6.52
CA TYR A 125 -7.24 -8.62 6.43
C TYR A 125 -7.60 -8.39 4.98
N VAL A 126 -8.86 -8.60 4.64
CA VAL A 126 -9.36 -8.33 3.29
C VAL A 126 -10.64 -7.52 3.33
N LYS A 127 -10.78 -6.63 2.36
CA LYS A 127 -12.00 -5.89 2.10
C LYS A 127 -12.41 -6.12 0.65
N LYS A 128 -13.65 -6.53 0.42
CA LYS A 128 -14.19 -6.72 -0.93
C LYS A 128 -15.26 -5.68 -1.20
N LEU A 129 -14.98 -4.73 -2.09
CA LEU A 129 -15.87 -3.60 -2.38
C LEU A 129 -16.34 -2.91 -1.08
N ASP A 130 -17.65 -2.74 -0.90
CA ASP A 130 -18.28 -2.08 0.26
C ASP A 130 -18.57 -3.04 1.42
N GLN A 131 -18.07 -4.28 1.37
CA GLN A 131 -18.20 -5.22 2.48
C GLN A 131 -17.30 -4.82 3.66
N ASP A 132 -17.67 -5.30 4.84
CA ASP A 132 -16.84 -5.17 6.03
C ASP A 132 -15.47 -5.84 5.84
N ILE A 133 -14.47 -5.25 6.47
CA ILE A 133 -13.13 -5.83 6.50
C ILE A 133 -13.11 -7.07 7.40
N VAL A 134 -12.52 -8.15 6.91
CA VAL A 134 -12.45 -9.43 7.64
C VAL A 134 -10.99 -9.86 7.81
N GLU A 135 -10.67 -10.41 8.98
CA GLU A 135 -9.40 -11.10 9.22
C GLU A 135 -9.43 -12.46 8.52
N ILE A 136 -8.38 -12.80 7.77
CA ILE A 136 -8.30 -14.08 7.04
C ILE A 136 -7.07 -14.91 7.36
N LYS A 137 -6.01 -14.32 7.90
CA LYS A 137 -4.82 -15.08 8.28
C LYS A 137 -4.05 -14.36 9.37
N THR A 138 -3.52 -15.11 10.32
CA THR A 138 -2.48 -14.63 11.25
C THR A 138 -1.33 -15.63 11.33
N SER A 139 -0.14 -15.14 11.68
CA SER A 139 1.03 -15.96 12.05
C SER A 139 0.96 -16.43 13.51
N GLU A 140 0.12 -15.81 14.34
CA GLU A 140 -0.08 -16.22 15.72
C GLU A 140 -0.88 -17.52 15.81
N LEU A 141 -0.67 -18.27 16.90
CA LEU A 141 -1.48 -19.45 17.19
C LEU A 141 -2.92 -18.99 17.48
N SER A 142 -3.87 -19.48 16.70
CA SER A 142 -5.27 -19.09 16.81
C SER A 142 -6.20 -20.26 16.51
N PHE A 143 -7.25 -20.41 17.30
CA PHE A 143 -8.25 -21.48 17.18
C PHE A 143 -9.27 -21.23 16.05
N ASN A 144 -9.35 -19.99 15.55
CA ASN A 144 -10.38 -19.57 14.58
C ASN A 144 -9.93 -19.78 13.12
N ARG A 145 -9.02 -20.72 12.88
CA ARG A 145 -8.48 -20.96 11.53
C ARG A 145 -9.57 -21.37 10.54
N LYS A 146 -10.47 -22.28 10.94
CA LYS A 146 -11.56 -22.74 10.09
C LYS A 146 -12.52 -21.61 9.71
N GLU A 147 -12.87 -20.77 10.68
CA GLU A 147 -13.73 -19.60 10.45
C GLU A 147 -13.12 -18.64 9.42
N ARG A 148 -11.79 -18.42 9.48
CA ARG A 148 -11.08 -17.60 8.51
C ARG A 148 -11.02 -18.23 7.11
N GLU A 149 -10.82 -19.53 7.02
CA GLU A 149 -10.86 -20.27 5.75
C GLU A 149 -12.26 -20.18 5.11
N ASP A 150 -13.31 -20.36 5.91
CA ASP A 150 -14.70 -20.28 5.46
C ASP A 150 -15.07 -18.84 5.05
N ALA A 151 -14.67 -17.83 5.85
CA ALA A 151 -14.88 -16.42 5.54
C ALA A 151 -14.16 -16.01 4.24
N PHE A 152 -12.91 -16.45 4.05
CA PHE A 152 -12.18 -16.19 2.82
C PHE A 152 -12.85 -16.85 1.61
N PHE A 153 -13.31 -18.09 1.74
CA PHE A 153 -14.03 -18.79 0.66
C PHE A 153 -15.31 -18.07 0.25
N VAL A 154 -16.08 -17.52 1.19
CA VAL A 154 -17.29 -16.74 0.90
C VAL A 154 -17.01 -15.57 -0.04
N LEU A 155 -15.85 -14.91 0.11
CA LEU A 155 -15.44 -13.79 -0.75
C LEU A 155 -15.18 -14.21 -2.22
N LEU A 156 -14.91 -15.50 -2.47
CA LEU A 156 -14.55 -16.02 -3.79
C LEU A 156 -15.75 -16.57 -4.58
N LYS A 157 -16.90 -16.80 -3.92
CA LYS A 157 -18.05 -17.53 -4.48
C LYS A 157 -18.62 -16.94 -5.77
N ASP A 158 -18.50 -15.64 -5.99
CA ASP A 158 -18.95 -14.98 -7.24
C ASP A 158 -17.99 -15.15 -8.41
N ASN A 159 -16.86 -15.86 -8.21
CA ASN A 159 -15.95 -16.27 -9.26
C ASN A 159 -15.70 -17.79 -9.15
N PRO A 160 -16.56 -18.63 -9.76
CA PRO A 160 -16.51 -20.08 -9.60
C PRO A 160 -15.14 -20.69 -9.93
N LYS A 161 -14.45 -20.16 -10.94
CA LYS A 161 -13.11 -20.61 -11.34
C LYS A 161 -12.09 -20.41 -10.23
N VAL A 162 -12.08 -19.23 -9.60
CA VAL A 162 -11.14 -18.94 -8.50
C VAL A 162 -11.55 -19.67 -7.22
N ALA A 163 -12.84 -19.81 -6.96
CA ALA A 163 -13.35 -20.61 -5.86
C ALA A 163 -12.92 -22.08 -5.95
N GLU A 164 -12.98 -22.67 -7.16
CA GLU A 164 -12.49 -24.02 -7.44
C GLU A 164 -10.97 -24.12 -7.26
N GLN A 165 -10.20 -23.14 -7.77
CA GLN A 165 -8.75 -23.07 -7.54
C GLN A 165 -8.39 -23.04 -6.05
N TYR A 166 -9.18 -22.34 -5.24
CA TYR A 166 -9.00 -22.30 -3.80
C TYR A 166 -9.28 -23.67 -3.16
N GLN A 167 -10.40 -24.31 -3.51
CA GLN A 167 -10.81 -25.61 -2.95
C GLN A 167 -9.85 -26.75 -3.32
N ASN A 168 -9.36 -26.75 -4.56
CA ASN A 168 -8.43 -27.76 -5.07
C ASN A 168 -6.97 -27.43 -4.77
N GLY A 169 -6.71 -26.27 -4.14
CA GLY A 169 -5.39 -25.72 -3.98
C GLY A 169 -4.60 -26.25 -2.77
N GLY A 170 -3.54 -25.53 -2.45
CA GLY A 170 -2.57 -25.93 -1.43
C GLY A 170 -2.99 -25.62 0.00
N LYS A 171 -2.02 -25.71 0.92
CA LYS A 171 -2.20 -25.32 2.32
C LYS A 171 -2.61 -23.85 2.40
N PHE A 172 -3.49 -23.52 3.36
CA PHE A 172 -3.89 -22.15 3.70
C PHE A 172 -2.73 -21.34 4.29
N SER A 173 -1.78 -20.96 3.44
CA SER A 173 -0.59 -20.15 3.73
C SER A 173 -0.76 -18.73 3.21
N PHE A 174 0.10 -17.81 3.66
CA PHE A 174 0.13 -16.43 3.17
C PHE A 174 0.32 -16.38 1.65
N ASP A 175 1.31 -17.08 1.10
CA ASP A 175 1.58 -17.06 -0.34
C ASP A 175 0.41 -17.60 -1.17
N PHE A 176 -0.24 -18.66 -0.68
CA PHE A 176 -1.42 -19.23 -1.35
C PHE A 176 -2.61 -18.27 -1.34
N ILE A 177 -2.89 -17.61 -0.22
CA ILE A 177 -3.96 -16.60 -0.15
C ILE A 177 -3.66 -15.44 -1.11
N LYS A 178 -2.41 -14.96 -1.14
CA LYS A 178 -2.00 -13.86 -2.02
C LYS A 178 -2.15 -14.23 -3.50
N SER A 179 -1.79 -15.45 -3.88
CA SER A 179 -1.93 -15.91 -5.26
C SER A 179 -3.41 -16.02 -5.67
N ILE A 180 -4.28 -16.51 -4.79
CA ILE A 180 -5.73 -16.58 -5.03
C ILE A 180 -6.35 -15.19 -5.19
N ILE A 181 -6.01 -14.22 -4.32
CA ILE A 181 -6.51 -12.84 -4.43
C ILE A 181 -6.02 -12.18 -5.73
N ASN A 182 -4.75 -12.41 -6.11
CA ASN A 182 -4.23 -11.93 -7.39
C ASN A 182 -5.00 -12.50 -8.58
N ALA A 183 -5.24 -13.81 -8.61
CA ALA A 183 -6.03 -14.46 -9.67
C ALA A 183 -7.46 -13.89 -9.74
N TYR A 184 -8.08 -13.63 -8.59
CA TYR A 184 -9.38 -13.00 -8.50
C TYR A 184 -9.39 -11.57 -9.10
N ASN A 185 -8.43 -10.73 -8.70
CA ASN A 185 -8.35 -9.35 -9.15
C ASN A 185 -8.02 -9.25 -10.65
N GLN A 186 -7.16 -10.15 -11.16
CA GLN A 186 -6.82 -10.20 -12.59
C GLN A 186 -8.00 -10.66 -13.46
N SER A 187 -8.72 -11.70 -13.04
CA SER A 187 -9.90 -12.17 -13.78
C SER A 187 -11.03 -11.15 -13.81
N SER A 188 -11.18 -10.34 -12.76
CA SER A 188 -12.15 -9.25 -12.71
C SER A 188 -11.79 -8.09 -13.64
N MET A 189 -10.50 -7.78 -13.83
CA MET A 189 -10.05 -6.74 -14.76
C MET A 189 -10.31 -7.10 -16.22
N LEU A 190 -10.20 -8.37 -16.60
CA LEU A 190 -10.47 -8.81 -17.98
C LEU A 190 -11.94 -8.68 -18.38
N ILE A 191 -12.88 -8.77 -17.44
CA ILE A 191 -14.32 -8.60 -17.72
C ILE A 191 -14.67 -7.14 -18.03
N ILE A 192 -13.96 -6.18 -17.44
CA ILE A 192 -14.19 -4.75 -17.70
C ILE A 192 -13.73 -4.36 -19.11
N ASN A 193 -12.62 -4.94 -19.59
CA ASN A 193 -12.06 -4.64 -20.91
C ASN A 193 -12.79 -5.30 -22.09
N LEU A 194 -13.75 -6.21 -21.83
CA LEU A 194 -14.58 -6.84 -22.87
C LEU A 194 -15.93 -6.16 -23.06
N ASN A 195 -16.26 -5.16 -22.23
CA ASN A 195 -17.52 -4.41 -22.26
C ASN A 195 -17.33 -2.93 -22.61
N ILE A 196 -16.21 -2.58 -23.26
CA ILE A 196 -15.93 -1.26 -23.84
C ILE A 196 -15.76 -1.42 -25.35
#